data_AF-A0A2X1HHK1-F1
#
_entry.id   AF-A0A2X1HHK1-F1
#
_cell.length_a   1.000
_cell.length_b   1.000
_cell.length_c   1.000
_cell.angle_alpha   90.00
_cell.angle_beta   90.00
_cell.angle_gamma   90.00
#
_symmetry.space_group_name_H-M   'P 1'
#
loop_
_entity.id
_entity.type
_entity.pdbx_description
1 polymer ?
#
loop_
_entity_poly.entity_id
_entity_poly.type
_entity_poly.pdbx_seq_one_letter_code
_entity_poly.pdbx_strand_id
1 'polypeptide(L)'
;MPIISEIATDSKVRPERPLSISVIASQQAITASPISAATAALLSAELLGSKGITLGNILMVCIPATIIGVIVGAIAVSFMGVPLEKDPEYQRRLREGLLEKESHTASQMTGKDLQRAKTSVIIFLIGVLSIVLFGSIDSLRPSFEVGGEKVQMGMTQLIEIIMMSIAGLMIIFARVDINKAVKGSVFIAGMQAVIAIFGIAWMGDTFFNGNIEFFKMHIEQIVTQYPFLFAVALFVMSVLLFSQAATVRTLYPLGIALGIHPMAMIAMFPAVNGYFFIPNYPTVVAAINFDRTAPLA
;
A
#
# COMPACT_ATOMS: atom_id res chain seq x y z
N MET A 1 7.95 -13.85 0.45
CA MET A 1 7.23 -14.94 -0.23
C MET A 1 8.05 -16.23 -0.29
N PRO A 2 9.25 -16.31 -0.90
CA PRO A 2 10.01 -17.57 -0.96
C PRO A 2 10.31 -18.16 0.43
N ILE A 3 10.88 -17.34 1.33
CA ILE A 3 11.14 -17.71 2.74
C ILE A 3 9.86 -18.16 3.47
N ILE A 4 8.71 -17.53 3.18
CA ILE A 4 7.42 -17.88 3.80
C ILE A 4 7.00 -19.28 3.35
N SER A 5 7.13 -19.58 2.06
CA SER A 5 6.79 -20.89 1.47
C SER A 5 7.69 -22.00 2.02
N GLU A 6 9.00 -21.73 2.10
CA GLU A 6 10.00 -22.65 2.64
C GLU A 6 9.73 -22.97 4.12
N ILE A 7 9.67 -21.94 4.99
CA ILE A 7 9.44 -22.14 6.42
C ILE A 7 8.11 -22.83 6.68
N ALA A 8 7.06 -22.49 5.93
CA ALA A 8 5.76 -23.14 6.05
C ALA A 8 5.87 -24.64 5.72
N THR A 9 6.51 -24.98 4.60
CA THR A 9 6.71 -26.37 4.18
C THR A 9 7.51 -27.17 5.21
N ASP A 10 8.62 -26.61 5.70
CA ASP A 10 9.48 -27.23 6.72
C ASP A 10 8.73 -27.44 8.05
N SER A 11 7.85 -26.49 8.40
CA SER A 11 6.99 -26.56 9.59
C SER A 11 5.73 -27.41 9.37
N LYS A 12 5.60 -28.08 8.22
CA LYS A 12 4.43 -28.88 7.81
C LYS A 12 3.11 -28.09 7.77
N VAL A 13 3.21 -26.77 7.59
CA VAL A 13 2.08 -25.86 7.36
C VAL A 13 1.89 -25.71 5.86
N ARG A 14 0.64 -25.83 5.38
CA ARG A 14 0.31 -25.62 3.97
C ARG A 14 0.71 -24.21 3.51
N PRO A 15 1.68 -24.04 2.59
CA PRO A 15 2.21 -22.74 2.16
C PRO A 15 1.16 -21.75 1.67
N GLU A 16 0.12 -22.23 1.00
CA GLU A 16 -1.05 -21.44 0.57
C GLU A 16 -1.58 -20.51 1.69
N ARG A 17 -1.60 -21.00 2.93
CA ARG A 17 -2.17 -20.28 4.09
C ARG A 17 -1.35 -19.02 4.43
N PRO A 18 -0.08 -19.11 4.84
CA PRO A 18 0.71 -17.92 5.13
C PRO A 18 1.00 -17.09 3.88
N LEU A 19 1.10 -17.69 2.68
CA LEU A 19 1.33 -16.94 1.44
C LEU A 19 0.14 -16.02 1.12
N SER A 20 -1.08 -16.56 1.10
CA SER A 20 -2.29 -15.79 0.77
C SER A 20 -2.47 -14.59 1.71
N ILE A 21 -2.41 -14.79 3.03
CA ILE A 21 -2.56 -13.69 3.98
C ILE A 21 -1.37 -12.70 3.94
N SER A 22 -0.14 -13.15 3.65
CA SER A 22 1.01 -12.25 3.60
C SER A 22 0.90 -11.20 2.50
N VAL A 23 0.31 -11.56 1.36
CA VAL A 23 0.08 -10.63 0.25
C VAL A 23 -0.96 -9.59 0.64
N ILE A 24 -2.08 -10.03 1.23
CA ILE A 24 -3.14 -9.13 1.71
C ILE A 24 -2.61 -8.18 2.78
N ALA A 25 -1.84 -8.69 3.74
CA ALA A 25 -1.23 -7.90 4.80
C ALA A 25 -0.26 -6.85 4.25
N SER A 26 0.60 -7.22 3.29
CA SER A 26 1.51 -6.28 2.64
C SER A 26 0.76 -5.17 1.91
N GLN A 27 -0.37 -5.49 1.28
CA GLN A 27 -1.20 -4.51 0.58
C GLN A 27 -1.96 -3.60 1.55
N GLN A 28 -2.50 -4.14 2.65
CA GLN A 28 -3.18 -3.34 3.67
C GLN A 28 -2.23 -2.47 4.50
N ALA A 29 -0.96 -2.85 4.59
CA ALA A 29 0.06 -1.98 5.20
C ALA A 29 0.25 -0.65 4.45
N ILE A 30 -0.16 -0.54 3.17
CA ILE A 30 -0.06 0.71 2.40
C ILE A 30 -0.98 1.79 2.98
N THR A 31 -2.23 1.44 3.31
CA THR A 31 -3.20 2.40 3.90
C THR A 31 -2.86 2.75 5.34
N ALA A 32 -2.16 1.86 6.05
CA ALA A 32 -1.65 2.07 7.40
C ALA A 32 -0.24 2.71 7.46
N SER A 33 0.33 3.13 6.32
CA SER A 33 1.70 3.65 6.24
C SER A 33 1.74 5.17 6.13
N PRO A 34 2.62 5.86 6.89
CA PRO A 34 2.77 7.32 6.84
C PRO A 34 3.40 7.85 5.55
N ILE A 35 4.09 6.99 4.81
CA ILE A 35 4.87 7.36 3.63
C ILE A 35 4.28 6.82 2.32
N SER A 36 3.11 6.18 2.37
CA SER A 36 2.52 5.62 1.17
C SER A 36 1.97 6.70 0.25
N ALA A 37 1.98 6.44 -1.06
CA ALA A 37 1.39 7.33 -2.04
C ALA A 37 -0.11 7.57 -1.80
N ALA A 38 -0.82 6.57 -1.25
CA ALA A 38 -2.24 6.68 -0.93
C ALA A 38 -2.49 7.64 0.25
N THR A 39 -1.71 7.51 1.33
CA THR A 39 -1.76 8.42 2.47
C THR A 39 -1.35 9.84 2.08
N ALA A 40 -0.29 9.98 1.28
CA ALA A 40 0.17 11.29 0.79
C ALA A 40 -0.87 11.96 -0.13
N ALA A 41 -1.55 11.18 -0.98
CA ALA A 41 -2.66 11.68 -1.80
C ALA A 41 -3.81 12.17 -0.91
N LEU A 42 -4.20 11.38 0.10
CA LEU A 42 -5.29 11.73 1.01
C LEU A 42 -5.03 13.03 1.79
N LEU A 43 -3.77 13.26 2.18
CA LEU A 43 -3.31 14.47 2.87
C LEU A 43 -3.11 15.68 1.96
N SER A 44 -3.35 15.57 0.65
CA SER A 44 -3.25 16.72 -0.24
C SER A 44 -4.24 17.82 0.15
N ALA A 45 -3.87 19.07 -0.13
CA ALA A 45 -4.72 20.23 0.12
C ALA A 45 -6.05 20.13 -0.65
N GLU A 46 -6.04 19.52 -1.83
CA GLU A 46 -7.21 19.30 -2.69
C GLU A 46 -8.20 18.28 -2.10
N LEU A 47 -7.71 17.32 -1.30
CA LEU A 47 -8.55 16.29 -0.68
C LEU A 47 -8.86 16.63 0.78
N LEU A 48 -8.21 15.96 1.74
CA LEU A 48 -8.55 16.09 3.16
C LEU A 48 -7.59 17.00 3.94
N GLY A 49 -6.42 17.34 3.41
CA GLY A 49 -5.43 18.15 4.12
C GLY A 49 -5.93 19.54 4.49
N SER A 50 -6.68 20.20 3.60
CA SER A 50 -7.31 21.51 3.89
C SER A 50 -8.55 21.42 4.79
N LYS A 51 -9.08 20.20 5.00
CA LYS A 51 -10.27 19.94 5.81
C LYS A 51 -9.95 19.60 7.27
N GLY A 52 -8.75 19.96 7.73
CA GLY A 52 -8.29 19.71 9.10
C GLY A 52 -7.90 18.26 9.38
N ILE A 53 -7.75 17.42 8.36
CA ILE A 53 -7.27 16.05 8.54
C ILE A 53 -5.75 16.04 8.60
N THR A 54 -5.24 15.45 9.68
CA THR A 54 -3.81 15.24 9.92
C THR A 54 -3.41 13.80 9.61
N LEU A 55 -2.09 13.57 9.49
CA LEU A 55 -1.56 12.21 9.37
C LEU A 55 -1.97 11.34 10.57
N GLY A 56 -2.00 11.92 11.77
CA GLY A 56 -2.42 11.24 12.99
C GLY A 56 -3.84 10.70 12.90
N ASN A 57 -4.78 11.44 12.30
CA ASN A 57 -6.16 10.97 12.13
C ASN A 57 -6.23 9.73 11.24
N ILE A 58 -5.46 9.70 10.15
CA ILE A 58 -5.42 8.57 9.22
C ILE A 58 -4.85 7.34 9.92
N LEU A 59 -3.67 7.48 10.54
CA LEU A 59 -2.96 6.36 11.14
C LEU A 59 -3.69 5.77 12.35
N MET A 60 -4.34 6.62 13.16
CA MET A 60 -5.11 6.18 14.33
C MET A 60 -6.29 5.28 13.94
N VAL A 61 -6.83 5.43 12.72
CA VAL A 61 -7.88 4.57 12.18
C VAL A 61 -7.29 3.38 11.43
N CYS A 62 -6.35 3.62 10.53
CA CYS A 62 -5.87 2.62 9.58
C CYS A 62 -4.94 1.59 10.22
N ILE A 63 -4.10 1.96 11.19
CA ILE A 63 -3.21 0.99 11.86
C ILE A 63 -4.04 -0.05 12.61
N PRO A 64 -4.97 0.31 13.52
CA PRO A 64 -5.80 -0.67 14.20
C PRO A 64 -6.67 -1.48 13.23
N ALA A 65 -7.30 -0.83 12.24
CA ALA A 65 -8.13 -1.51 11.25
C ALA A 65 -7.33 -2.57 10.45
N THR A 66 -6.13 -2.22 9.99
CA THR A 66 -5.24 -3.14 9.27
C THR A 66 -4.79 -4.29 10.17
N ILE A 67 -4.39 -4.03 11.41
CA ILE A 67 -3.97 -5.08 12.35
C ILE A 67 -5.13 -6.05 12.62
N ILE A 68 -6.31 -5.54 12.95
CA ILE A 68 -7.49 -6.37 13.23
C ILE A 68 -7.88 -7.17 11.99
N GLY A 69 -7.97 -6.53 10.82
CA GLY A 69 -8.34 -7.18 9.57
C GLY A 69 -7.35 -8.29 9.16
N VAL A 70 -6.05 -8.03 9.29
CA VAL A 70 -5.00 -9.03 8.98
C VAL A 70 -5.02 -10.19 9.98
N ILE A 71 -5.21 -9.93 11.29
CA ILE A 71 -5.30 -10.99 12.30
C ILE A 71 -6.53 -11.87 12.05
N VAL A 72 -7.71 -11.26 11.85
CA VAL A 72 -8.95 -11.99 11.56
C VAL A 72 -8.80 -12.79 10.25
N GLY A 73 -8.20 -12.19 9.21
CA GLY A 73 -7.89 -12.89 7.96
C GLY A 73 -6.91 -14.05 8.16
N ALA A 74 -5.85 -13.88 8.95
CA ALA A 74 -4.89 -14.93 9.25
C ALA A 74 -5.53 -16.11 9.99
N ILE A 75 -6.41 -15.81 10.96
CA ILE A 75 -7.18 -16.82 11.68
C ILE A 75 -8.10 -17.56 10.70
N ALA A 76 -8.87 -16.85 9.87
CA ALA A 76 -9.76 -17.46 8.89
C ALA A 76 -9.01 -18.38 7.91
N VAL A 77 -7.90 -17.89 7.34
CA VAL A 77 -7.06 -18.64 6.40
C VAL A 77 -6.37 -19.85 7.07
N SER A 78 -6.10 -19.80 8.38
CA SER A 78 -5.51 -20.94 9.10
C SER A 78 -6.41 -22.19 9.09
N PHE A 79 -7.72 -22.02 8.91
CA PHE A 79 -8.71 -23.09 8.82
C PHE A 79 -9.03 -23.53 7.38
N MET A 80 -8.46 -22.85 6.36
CA MET A 80 -8.74 -23.14 4.95
C MET A 80 -7.91 -24.32 4.42
N GLY A 81 -8.52 -25.15 3.58
CA GLY A 81 -7.86 -26.29 2.94
C GLY A 81 -7.52 -27.45 3.89
N VAL A 82 -7.11 -28.58 3.31
CA VAL A 82 -6.71 -29.76 4.08
C VAL A 82 -5.32 -29.57 4.72
N PRO A 83 -5.04 -30.23 5.87
CA PRO A 83 -3.69 -30.29 6.42
C PRO A 83 -2.69 -30.75 5.36
N LEU A 84 -1.48 -30.17 5.34
CA LEU A 84 -0.47 -30.44 4.31
C LEU A 84 -0.15 -31.93 4.16
N GLU A 85 -0.04 -32.65 5.28
CA GLU A 85 0.22 -34.09 5.29
C GLU A 85 -0.90 -34.92 4.64
N LYS A 86 -2.12 -34.38 4.53
CA LYS A 86 -3.27 -35.05 3.90
C LYS A 86 -3.49 -34.60 2.46
N ASP A 87 -2.67 -33.66 1.96
CA ASP A 87 -2.81 -33.15 0.60
C ASP A 87 -2.31 -34.20 -0.42
N PRO A 88 -3.15 -34.67 -1.36
CA PRO A 88 -2.78 -35.71 -2.32
C PRO A 88 -1.61 -35.31 -3.23
N GLU A 89 -1.53 -34.03 -3.61
CA GLU A 89 -0.48 -33.51 -4.49
C GLU A 89 0.84 -33.37 -3.73
N TYR A 90 0.79 -32.90 -2.47
CA TYR A 90 1.97 -32.91 -1.61
C TYR A 90 2.51 -34.33 -1.40
N GLN A 91 1.63 -35.29 -1.12
CA GLN A 91 1.99 -36.69 -0.96
C GLN A 91 2.57 -37.29 -2.25
N ARG A 92 2.03 -36.91 -3.42
CA ARG A 92 2.59 -37.29 -4.73
C ARG A 92 4.01 -36.77 -4.92
N ARG A 93 4.23 -35.47 -4.71
CA ARG A 93 5.55 -34.82 -4.82
C ARG A 93 6.56 -35.36 -3.82
N LEU A 94 6.12 -35.67 -2.60
CA LEU A 94 6.97 -36.31 -1.58
C LEU A 94 7.42 -37.71 -2.02
N ARG A 95 6.51 -38.53 -2.58
CA ARG A 95 6.83 -39.87 -3.11
C ARG A 95 7.75 -39.81 -4.32
N GLU A 96 7.56 -38.84 -5.19
CA GLU A 96 8.36 -38.65 -6.42
C GLU A 96 9.70 -37.95 -6.14
N GLY A 97 9.97 -37.52 -4.90
CA GLY A 97 11.20 -36.80 -4.54
C GLY A 97 11.30 -35.39 -5.15
N LEU A 98 10.18 -34.82 -5.60
CA LEU A 98 10.10 -33.53 -6.30
C LEU A 98 10.06 -32.32 -5.36
N LEU A 99 10.09 -32.54 -4.04
CA LEU A 99 10.24 -31.47 -3.07
C LEU A 99 11.72 -31.06 -3.04
N GLU A 100 12.15 -30.33 -4.07
CA GLU A 100 13.46 -29.70 -4.05
C GLU A 100 13.52 -28.72 -2.88
N LYS A 101 14.48 -28.94 -1.97
CA LYS A 101 15.01 -27.83 -1.17
C LYS A 101 15.69 -26.92 -2.16
N GLU A 102 14.97 -25.91 -2.66
CA GLU A 102 15.62 -24.75 -3.24
C GLU A 102 16.57 -24.25 -2.16
N SER A 103 17.88 -24.51 -2.32
CA SER A 103 18.86 -23.80 -1.55
C SER A 103 18.74 -22.37 -2.04
N HIS A 104 17.95 -21.56 -1.34
CA HIS A 104 18.09 -20.13 -1.46
C HIS A 104 19.47 -19.82 -0.89
N THR A 105 20.49 -19.95 -1.73
CA THR A 105 21.77 -19.29 -1.54
C THR A 105 21.42 -17.82 -1.55
N ALA A 106 21.08 -17.29 -0.36
CA ALA A 106 21.13 -15.87 -0.10
C ALA A 106 22.51 -15.47 -0.59
N SER A 107 22.55 -14.75 -1.72
CA SER A 107 23.79 -14.30 -2.33
C SER A 107 24.62 -13.75 -1.19
N GLN A 108 25.79 -14.36 -0.91
CA GLN A 108 26.59 -13.98 0.24
C GLN A 108 26.91 -12.49 0.10
N MET A 109 26.18 -11.66 0.84
CA MET A 109 26.41 -10.23 0.85
C MET A 109 27.79 -10.02 1.43
N THR A 110 28.65 -9.32 0.70
CA THR A 110 29.95 -8.98 1.25
C THR A 110 29.76 -8.10 2.48
N GLY A 111 30.74 -8.08 3.40
CA GLY A 111 30.65 -7.22 4.59
C GLY A 111 30.43 -5.74 4.25
N LYS A 112 30.93 -5.28 3.10
CA LYS A 112 30.72 -3.93 2.58
C LYS A 112 29.28 -3.71 2.08
N ASP A 113 28.69 -4.69 1.40
CA ASP A 113 27.31 -4.60 0.95
C ASP A 113 26.34 -4.58 2.13
N LEU A 114 26.62 -5.38 3.16
CA LEU A 114 25.86 -5.36 4.42
C LEU A 114 25.95 -4.00 5.12
N GLN A 115 27.15 -3.40 5.16
CA GLN A 115 27.32 -2.08 5.76
C GLN A 115 26.55 -1.01 5.00
N ARG A 116 26.61 -1.01 3.65
CA ARG A 116 25.84 -0.07 2.81
C ARG A 116 24.33 -0.25 2.98
N ALA A 117 23.85 -1.49 3.02
CA ALA A 117 22.44 -1.80 3.26
C ALA A 117 22.00 -1.29 4.63
N LYS A 118 22.79 -1.52 5.69
CA LYS A 118 22.51 -0.98 7.04
C LYS A 118 22.44 0.54 7.04
N THR A 119 23.41 1.23 6.44
CA THR A 119 23.40 2.69 6.31
C THR A 119 22.14 3.18 5.59
N SER A 120 21.78 2.54 4.47
CA SER A 120 20.58 2.86 3.71
C SER A 120 19.30 2.71 4.53
N VAL A 121 19.17 1.63 5.30
CA VAL A 121 18.01 1.38 6.16
C VAL A 121 17.93 2.41 7.29
N ILE A 122 19.05 2.76 7.93
CA ILE A 122 19.07 3.77 8.99
C ILE A 122 18.62 5.13 8.45
N ILE A 123 19.15 5.56 7.31
CA ILE A 123 18.74 6.83 6.69
C ILE A 123 17.26 6.80 6.35
N PHE A 124 16.77 5.72 5.73
CA PHE A 124 15.35 5.55 5.43
C PHE A 124 14.46 5.65 6.69
N LEU A 125 14.83 4.97 7.78
CA LEU A 125 14.09 5.02 9.04
C LEU A 125 14.07 6.41 9.68
N ILE A 126 15.18 7.16 9.57
CA ILE A 126 15.21 8.57 9.98
C ILE A 126 14.18 9.37 9.18
N GLY A 127 14.10 9.17 7.86
CA GLY A 127 13.10 9.81 7.00
C GLY A 127 11.66 9.49 7.41
N VAL A 128 11.35 8.21 7.64
CA VAL A 128 10.03 7.77 8.13
C VAL A 128 9.69 8.43 9.47
N LEU A 129 10.63 8.42 10.42
CA LEU A 129 10.44 9.03 11.73
C LEU A 129 10.20 10.54 11.62
N SER A 130 10.95 11.24 10.77
CA SER A 130 10.74 12.66 10.50
C SER A 130 9.34 12.94 9.96
N ILE A 131 8.87 12.16 8.98
CA ILE A 131 7.52 12.31 8.42
C ILE A 131 6.44 12.10 9.47
N VAL A 132 6.57 11.05 10.30
CA VAL A 132 5.64 10.78 11.40
C VAL A 132 5.64 11.93 12.41
N LEU A 133 6.82 12.44 12.78
CA LEU A 133 6.99 13.52 13.74
C LEU A 133 6.33 14.82 13.25
N PHE A 134 6.64 15.27 12.04
CA PHE A 134 6.02 16.46 11.45
C PHE A 134 4.52 16.26 11.13
N GLY A 135 4.11 15.04 10.81
CA GLY A 135 2.71 14.71 10.54
C GLY A 135 1.86 14.63 11.79
N SER A 136 2.45 14.28 12.94
CA SER A 136 1.75 14.15 14.22
C SER A 136 1.77 15.43 15.05
N ILE A 137 2.75 16.31 14.82
CA ILE A 137 2.91 17.57 15.58
C ILE A 137 2.95 18.73 14.60
N ASP A 138 1.79 19.36 14.37
CA ASP A 138 1.65 20.45 13.40
C ASP A 138 2.64 21.60 13.68
N SER A 139 2.89 21.95 14.94
CA SER A 139 3.81 23.05 15.31
C SER A 139 5.25 22.88 14.84
N LEU A 140 5.67 21.65 14.49
CA LEU A 140 7.00 21.38 13.95
C LEU A 140 7.10 21.67 12.45
N ARG A 141 5.97 21.76 11.74
CA ARG A 141 5.99 21.99 10.29
C ARG A 141 6.50 23.41 10.00
N PRO A 142 7.43 23.58 9.05
CA PRO A 142 7.90 24.90 8.64
C PRO A 142 6.75 25.82 8.24
N SER A 143 6.84 27.08 8.66
CA SER A 143 5.90 28.13 8.31
C SER A 143 6.65 29.35 7.82
N PHE A 144 6.10 30.02 6.81
CA PHE A 144 6.70 31.16 6.15
C PHE A 144 5.71 32.32 6.16
N GLU A 145 6.20 33.55 6.27
CA GLU A 145 5.35 34.72 6.04
C GLU A 145 5.26 34.99 4.55
N VAL A 146 4.05 34.93 4.00
CA VAL A 146 3.75 35.24 2.60
C VAL A 146 2.65 36.28 2.59
N GLY A 147 2.97 37.51 2.17
CA GLY A 147 1.98 38.59 2.12
C GLY A 147 1.44 39.04 3.48
N GLY A 148 2.22 38.87 4.56
CA GLY A 148 1.79 39.20 5.93
C GLY A 148 0.97 38.11 6.62
N GLU A 149 0.68 37.01 5.93
CA GLU A 149 0.04 35.84 6.51
C GLU A 149 1.05 34.71 6.75
N LYS A 150 0.89 34.03 7.88
CA LYS A 150 1.70 32.86 8.22
C LYS A 150 1.16 31.63 7.49
N VAL A 151 1.83 31.23 6.42
CA VAL A 151 1.50 30.04 5.64
C VAL A 151 2.33 28.87 6.12
N GLN A 152 1.66 27.81 6.57
CA GLN A 152 2.31 26.59 7.01
C GLN A 152 2.47 25.60 5.83
N MET A 153 3.61 24.93 5.77
CA MET A 153 3.89 23.93 4.72
C MET A 153 2.96 22.72 4.87
N GLY A 154 2.33 22.32 3.77
CA GLY A 154 1.46 21.16 3.69
C GLY A 154 2.21 19.83 3.82
N MET A 155 1.51 18.79 4.26
CA MET A 155 2.10 17.46 4.45
C MET A 155 2.60 16.84 3.15
N THR A 156 1.92 17.08 2.03
CA THR A 156 2.35 16.58 0.72
C THR A 156 3.74 17.09 0.36
N GLN A 157 3.95 18.41 0.42
CA GLN A 157 5.24 19.03 0.11
C GLN A 157 6.32 18.57 1.09
N LEU A 158 5.97 18.44 2.37
CA LEU A 158 6.91 18.00 3.38
C LEU A 158 7.38 16.55 3.16
N ILE A 159 6.45 15.64 2.85
CA ILE A 159 6.76 14.25 2.49
C ILE A 159 7.67 14.22 1.26
N GLU A 160 7.35 14.99 0.22
CA GLU A 160 8.17 15.08 -1.00
C GLU A 160 9.59 15.55 -0.70
N ILE A 161 9.76 16.65 0.02
CA ILE A 161 11.07 17.22 0.38
C ILE A 161 11.88 16.21 1.21
N ILE A 162 11.27 15.61 2.24
CA ILE A 162 11.96 14.64 3.10
C ILE A 162 12.36 13.41 2.31
N MET A 163 11.43 12.80 1.56
CA MET A 163 11.72 11.56 0.80
C MET A 163 12.78 11.79 -0.28
N MET A 164 12.74 12.92 -0.98
CA MET A 164 13.77 13.29 -1.97
C MET A 164 15.14 13.52 -1.30
N SER A 165 15.17 14.18 -0.15
CA SER A 165 16.40 14.39 0.62
C SER A 165 16.98 13.06 1.08
N ILE A 166 16.14 12.18 1.63
CA ILE A 166 16.52 10.83 2.10
C ILE A 166 17.06 9.98 0.96
N ALA A 167 16.43 10.02 -0.23
CA ALA A 167 16.94 9.36 -1.42
C ALA A 167 18.33 9.89 -1.82
N GLY A 168 18.54 11.21 -1.80
CA GLY A 168 19.84 11.83 -2.06
C GLY A 168 20.91 11.43 -1.04
N LEU A 169 20.57 11.44 0.25
CA LEU A 169 21.45 10.99 1.33
C LEU A 169 21.82 9.51 1.19
N MET A 170 20.86 8.64 0.80
CA MET A 170 21.14 7.24 0.53
C MET A 170 22.13 7.08 -0.63
N ILE A 171 21.98 7.83 -1.73
CA ILE A 171 22.91 7.79 -2.85
C ILE A 171 24.33 8.16 -2.40
N ILE A 172 24.46 9.23 -1.61
CA ILE A 172 25.76 9.75 -1.13
C ILE A 172 26.40 8.79 -0.11
N PHE A 173 25.67 8.43 0.94
CA PHE A 173 26.24 7.73 2.11
C PHE A 173 26.24 6.20 1.96
N ALA A 174 25.25 5.61 1.28
CA ALA A 174 25.27 4.19 0.96
C ALA A 174 26.03 3.89 -0.35
N ARG A 175 26.51 4.93 -1.06
CA ARG A 175 27.29 4.84 -2.30
C ARG A 175 26.59 3.97 -3.34
N VAL A 176 25.32 4.27 -3.58
CA VAL A 176 24.47 3.52 -4.50
C VAL A 176 24.91 3.80 -5.95
N ASP A 177 24.98 2.75 -6.76
CA ASP A 177 25.18 2.89 -8.20
C ASP A 177 23.87 3.35 -8.85
N ILE A 178 23.82 4.65 -9.20
CA ILE A 178 22.64 5.30 -9.78
C ILE A 178 22.24 4.63 -11.10
N ASN A 179 23.20 4.21 -11.93
CA ASN A 179 22.90 3.57 -13.22
C ASN A 179 22.21 2.23 -13.01
N LYS A 180 22.62 1.45 -12.00
CA LYS A 180 21.92 0.23 -11.62
C LYS A 180 20.56 0.49 -11.03
N ALA A 181 20.41 1.55 -10.23
CA ALA A 181 19.12 1.90 -9.63
C ALA A 181 18.07 2.26 -10.69
N VAL A 182 18.41 3.11 -11.66
CA VAL A 182 17.50 3.57 -12.72
C VAL A 182 17.16 2.46 -13.71
N LYS A 183 18.09 1.57 -14.00
CA LYS A 183 17.86 0.38 -14.85
C LYS A 183 17.19 -0.78 -14.09
N GLY A 184 17.01 -0.64 -12.78
CA GLY A 184 16.39 -1.65 -11.94
C GLY A 184 14.90 -1.77 -12.24
N SER A 185 14.38 -3.00 -12.14
CA SER A 185 12.96 -3.29 -12.34
C SER A 185 12.04 -2.46 -11.42
N VAL A 186 12.49 -2.17 -10.20
CA VAL A 186 11.75 -1.35 -9.23
C VAL A 186 11.57 0.08 -9.71
N PHE A 187 12.60 0.72 -10.26
CA PHE A 187 12.51 2.09 -10.77
C PHE A 187 11.62 2.15 -12.01
N ILE A 188 11.81 1.23 -12.96
CA ILE A 188 11.00 1.16 -14.18
C ILE A 188 9.52 0.94 -13.84
N ALA A 189 9.21 -0.01 -12.96
CA ALA A 189 7.85 -0.26 -12.50
C ALA A 189 7.27 0.97 -11.78
N GLY A 190 8.08 1.65 -10.95
CA GLY A 190 7.70 2.89 -10.29
C GLY A 190 7.34 4.01 -11.29
N MET A 191 8.17 4.23 -12.32
CA MET A 191 7.91 5.23 -13.35
C MET A 191 6.65 4.92 -14.18
N GLN A 192 6.42 3.65 -14.52
CA GLN A 192 5.19 3.22 -15.19
C GLN A 192 3.96 3.48 -14.30
N ALA A 193 4.06 3.16 -13.01
CA ALA A 193 2.99 3.39 -12.04
C ALA A 193 2.67 4.89 -11.91
N VAL A 194 3.67 5.78 -11.92
CA VAL A 194 3.45 7.24 -11.89
C VAL A 194 2.60 7.68 -13.08
N ILE A 195 2.97 7.29 -14.30
CA ILE A 195 2.22 7.64 -15.53
C ILE A 195 0.79 7.10 -15.46
N ALA A 196 0.62 5.84 -15.04
CA ALA A 196 -0.69 5.21 -14.93
C ALA A 196 -1.59 5.89 -13.88
N ILE A 197 -1.06 6.21 -12.69
CA ILE A 197 -1.81 6.89 -11.63
C ILE A 197 -2.28 8.27 -12.08
N PHE A 198 -1.40 9.06 -12.71
CA PHE A 198 -1.79 10.38 -13.22
C PHE A 198 -2.84 10.30 -14.32
N GLY A 199 -2.67 9.38 -15.29
CA GLY A 199 -3.65 9.19 -16.36
C GLY A 199 -5.02 8.79 -15.84
N ILE A 200 -5.08 7.80 -14.95
CA ILE A 200 -6.34 7.34 -14.34
C ILE A 200 -6.98 8.45 -13.51
N ALA A 201 -6.21 9.13 -12.65
CA ALA A 201 -6.73 10.19 -11.81
C ALA A 201 -7.32 11.34 -12.62
N TRP A 202 -6.65 11.74 -13.71
CA TRP A 202 -7.15 12.80 -14.58
C TRP A 202 -8.42 12.39 -15.33
N MET A 203 -8.48 11.18 -15.88
CA MET A 203 -9.70 10.67 -16.51
C MET A 203 -10.86 10.60 -15.51
N GLY A 204 -10.59 10.12 -14.29
CA GLY A 204 -11.56 10.05 -13.20
C GLY A 204 -12.10 11.43 -12.82
N ASP A 205 -11.21 12.38 -12.57
CA ASP A 205 -11.57 13.76 -12.22
C ASP A 205 -12.38 14.43 -13.34
N THR A 206 -11.97 14.27 -14.60
CA THR A 206 -12.70 14.80 -15.76
C THR A 206 -14.10 14.21 -15.85
N PHE A 207 -14.24 12.88 -15.69
CA PHE A 207 -15.52 12.20 -15.75
C PHE A 207 -16.47 12.65 -14.63
N PHE A 208 -15.99 12.71 -13.38
CA PHE A 208 -16.83 13.11 -12.25
C PHE A 208 -17.20 14.58 -12.30
N ASN A 209 -16.25 15.48 -12.60
CA ASN A 209 -16.54 16.90 -12.71
C ASN A 209 -17.51 17.20 -13.86
N GLY A 210 -17.37 16.50 -15.00
CA GLY A 210 -18.28 16.62 -16.13
C GLY A 210 -19.70 16.11 -15.86
N ASN A 211 -19.88 15.26 -14.84
CA ASN A 211 -21.17 14.63 -14.50
C ASN A 211 -21.62 14.94 -13.06
N ILE A 212 -21.07 15.97 -12.42
CA ILE A 212 -21.28 16.17 -10.98
C ILE A 212 -22.76 16.41 -10.63
N GLU A 213 -23.48 17.13 -11.47
CA GLU A 213 -24.92 17.38 -11.29
C GLU A 213 -25.75 16.09 -11.36
N PHE A 214 -25.38 15.15 -12.24
CA PHE A 214 -26.02 13.84 -12.30
C PHE A 214 -25.82 13.08 -10.98
N PHE A 215 -24.60 13.04 -10.46
CA PHE A 215 -24.31 12.34 -9.20
C PHE A 215 -25.01 12.97 -8.00
N LYS A 216 -25.02 14.31 -7.92
CA LYS A 216 -25.72 15.03 -6.85
C LYS A 216 -27.22 14.74 -6.85
N MET A 217 -27.85 14.84 -8.02
CA MET A 217 -29.30 14.64 -8.15
C MET A 217 -29.75 13.21 -7.79
N HIS A 218 -28.95 12.19 -8.11
CA HIS A 218 -29.39 10.79 -8.01
C HIS A 218 -28.81 10.02 -6.82
N ILE A 219 -27.64 10.42 -6.29
CA ILE A 219 -26.88 9.59 -5.34
C ILE A 219 -26.60 10.32 -4.01
N GLU A 220 -26.60 11.66 -3.99
CA GLU A 220 -26.25 12.46 -2.79
C GLU A 220 -27.06 12.06 -1.55
N GLN A 221 -28.39 11.95 -1.67
CA GLN A 221 -29.24 11.56 -0.53
C GLN A 221 -28.89 10.17 0.02
N ILE A 222 -28.59 9.22 -0.87
CA ILE A 222 -28.24 7.85 -0.48
C ILE A 222 -26.90 7.85 0.26
N VAL A 223 -25.87 8.54 -0.26
CA VAL A 223 -24.55 8.54 0.37
C VAL A 223 -24.46 9.41 1.62
N THR A 224 -25.30 10.44 1.74
CA THR A 224 -25.38 11.24 2.97
C THR A 224 -26.12 10.49 4.08
N GLN A 225 -27.18 9.74 3.74
CA GLN A 225 -27.89 8.90 4.70
C GLN A 225 -27.13 7.62 5.08
N TYR A 226 -26.40 7.02 4.12
CA TYR A 226 -25.64 5.79 4.30
C TYR A 226 -24.18 5.95 3.83
N PRO A 227 -23.34 6.74 4.52
CA PRO A 227 -21.98 7.04 4.07
C PRO A 227 -21.11 5.81 3.83
N PHE A 228 -21.30 4.73 4.60
CA PHE A 228 -20.53 3.49 4.49
C PHE A 228 -20.61 2.85 3.10
N LEU A 229 -21.65 3.13 2.30
CA LEU A 229 -21.77 2.63 0.93
C LEU A 229 -20.65 3.17 0.03
N PHE A 230 -20.07 4.31 0.37
CA PHE A 230 -18.90 4.82 -0.33
C PHE A 230 -17.69 3.88 -0.18
N ALA A 231 -17.57 3.13 0.92
CA ALA A 231 -16.54 2.09 1.05
C ALA A 231 -16.70 0.98 0.00
N VAL A 232 -17.93 0.62 -0.36
CA VAL A 232 -18.21 -0.36 -1.42
C VAL A 232 -17.75 0.19 -2.77
N ALA A 233 -18.03 1.46 -3.06
CA ALA A 233 -17.56 2.12 -4.27
C ALA A 233 -16.01 2.18 -4.32
N LEU A 234 -15.36 2.53 -3.20
CA LEU A 234 -13.90 2.51 -3.07
C LEU A 234 -13.33 1.11 -3.33
N PHE A 235 -13.92 0.07 -2.74
CA PHE A 235 -13.49 -1.31 -2.93
C PHE A 235 -13.60 -1.71 -4.41
N VAL A 236 -14.79 -1.58 -5.02
CA VAL A 236 -15.01 -1.94 -6.42
C VAL A 236 -14.08 -1.16 -7.35
N MET A 237 -13.94 0.16 -7.17
CA MET A 237 -13.04 0.94 -8.01
C MET A 237 -11.58 0.55 -7.82
N SER A 238 -11.16 0.21 -6.60
CA SER A 238 -9.78 -0.24 -6.39
C SER A 238 -9.47 -1.57 -7.08
N VAL A 239 -10.45 -2.47 -7.22
CA VAL A 239 -10.34 -3.70 -8.02
C VAL A 239 -10.06 -3.35 -9.48
N LEU A 240 -10.76 -2.35 -10.02
CA LEU A 240 -10.63 -1.96 -11.44
C LEU A 240 -9.36 -1.15 -11.73
N LEU A 241 -8.95 -0.30 -10.80
CA LEU A 241 -7.84 0.64 -10.99
C LEU A 241 -6.47 0.09 -10.57
N PHE A 242 -6.42 -1.03 -9.83
CA PHE A 242 -5.18 -1.66 -9.36
C PHE A 242 -4.24 -0.72 -8.59
N SER A 243 -4.77 0.31 -7.94
CA SER A 243 -3.98 1.31 -7.21
C SER A 243 -4.81 2.03 -6.15
N GLN A 244 -4.36 1.99 -4.89
CA GLN A 244 -4.98 2.73 -3.79
C GLN A 244 -4.92 4.24 -4.04
N ALA A 245 -3.76 4.74 -4.47
CA ALA A 245 -3.55 6.17 -4.69
C ALA A 245 -4.41 6.68 -5.86
N ALA A 246 -4.52 5.91 -6.95
CA ALA A 246 -5.41 6.25 -8.06
C ALA A 246 -6.87 6.23 -7.61
N THR A 247 -7.27 5.23 -6.82
CA THR A 247 -8.64 5.14 -6.26
C THR A 247 -8.97 6.35 -5.40
N VAL A 248 -8.06 6.74 -4.49
CA VAL A 248 -8.22 7.95 -3.66
C VAL A 248 -8.39 9.17 -4.54
N ARG A 249 -7.45 9.41 -5.46
CA ARG A 249 -7.49 10.60 -6.34
C ARG A 249 -8.72 10.64 -7.23
N THR A 250 -9.27 9.48 -7.60
CA THR A 250 -10.43 9.39 -8.49
C THR A 250 -11.75 9.58 -7.74
N LEU A 251 -11.94 8.93 -6.59
CA LEU A 251 -13.25 8.91 -5.91
C LEU A 251 -13.38 9.91 -4.77
N TYR A 252 -12.30 10.31 -4.09
CA TYR A 252 -12.42 11.23 -2.96
C TYR A 252 -12.95 12.62 -3.36
N PRO A 253 -12.59 13.20 -4.53
CA PRO A 253 -13.23 14.44 -4.99
C PRO A 253 -14.76 14.31 -5.08
N LEU A 254 -15.26 13.19 -5.62
CA LEU A 254 -16.69 12.90 -5.67
C LEU A 254 -17.31 12.82 -4.26
N GLY A 255 -16.70 12.05 -3.36
CA GLY A 255 -17.22 11.91 -1.99
C GLY A 255 -17.27 13.25 -1.24
N ILE A 256 -16.27 14.12 -1.45
CA ILE A 256 -16.26 15.50 -0.93
C ILE A 256 -17.40 16.32 -1.55
N ALA A 257 -17.58 16.24 -2.87
CA ALA A 257 -18.62 16.98 -3.57
C ALA A 257 -20.04 16.54 -3.23
N LEU A 258 -20.22 15.28 -2.82
CA LEU A 258 -21.47 14.72 -2.29
C LEU A 258 -21.67 14.97 -0.78
N GLY A 259 -20.78 15.72 -0.13
CA GLY A 259 -20.94 16.12 1.27
C GLY A 259 -20.56 15.06 2.31
N ILE A 260 -19.83 14.00 1.93
CA ILE A 260 -19.39 12.98 2.90
C ILE A 260 -18.40 13.62 3.88
N HIS A 261 -18.65 13.43 5.18
CA HIS A 261 -17.82 14.00 6.23
C HIS A 261 -16.36 13.47 6.14
N PRO A 262 -15.32 14.32 6.25
CA PRO A 262 -13.91 13.92 6.11
C PRO A 262 -13.50 12.73 6.98
N MET A 263 -13.94 12.69 8.24
CA MET A 263 -13.63 11.56 9.14
C MET A 263 -14.29 10.25 8.70
N ALA A 264 -15.48 10.30 8.09
CA ALA A 264 -16.11 9.11 7.53
C ALA A 264 -15.31 8.58 6.32
N MET A 265 -14.76 9.49 5.51
CA MET A 265 -13.89 9.12 4.40
C MET A 265 -12.57 8.48 4.86
N ILE A 266 -12.04 8.88 6.02
CA ILE A 266 -10.90 8.19 6.66
C ILE A 266 -11.31 6.81 7.15
N ALA A 267 -12.46 6.68 7.81
CA ALA A 267 -12.98 5.39 8.27
C ALA A 267 -13.14 4.37 7.12
N MET A 268 -13.46 4.85 5.93
CA MET A 268 -13.61 4.03 4.72
C MET A 268 -12.33 3.88 3.91
N PHE A 269 -11.25 4.58 4.26
CA PHE A 269 -9.99 4.55 3.52
C PHE A 269 -9.39 3.14 3.37
N PRO A 270 -9.42 2.24 4.38
CA PRO A 270 -8.95 0.87 4.20
C PRO A 270 -9.62 0.08 3.05
N ALA A 271 -10.80 0.51 2.60
CA ALA A 271 -11.52 -0.11 1.49
C ALA A 271 -10.88 0.15 0.11
N VAL A 272 -9.93 1.08 -0.02
CA VAL A 272 -9.23 1.32 -1.30
C VAL A 272 -8.27 0.18 -1.69
N ASN A 273 -8.22 -0.89 -0.91
CA ASN A 273 -7.41 -2.07 -1.18
C ASN A 273 -8.31 -3.27 -1.49
N GLY A 274 -8.85 -3.32 -2.71
CA GLY A 274 -9.63 -4.44 -3.23
C GLY A 274 -8.96 -5.16 -4.38
N TYR A 275 -7.79 -4.72 -4.85
CA TYR A 275 -7.13 -5.29 -6.03
C TYR A 275 -6.53 -6.69 -5.83
N PHE A 276 -6.73 -7.31 -4.66
CA PHE A 276 -6.55 -8.74 -4.46
C PHE A 276 -7.75 -9.58 -4.92
N PHE A 277 -8.91 -8.97 -5.15
CA PHE A 277 -10.17 -9.66 -5.46
C PHE A 277 -10.08 -10.42 -6.80
N ILE A 278 -9.42 -9.82 -7.79
CA ILE A 278 -9.07 -10.48 -9.05
C ILE A 278 -7.59 -10.87 -8.95
N PRO A 279 -7.21 -12.14 -9.15
CA PRO A 279 -5.84 -12.61 -8.95
C PRO A 279 -4.90 -12.27 -10.13
N ASN A 280 -4.90 -11.02 -10.56
CA ASN A 280 -4.06 -10.52 -11.66
C ASN A 280 -2.97 -9.54 -11.19
N TYR A 281 -2.98 -9.15 -9.92
CA TYR A 281 -1.96 -8.26 -9.38
C TYR A 281 -0.62 -9.01 -9.21
N PRO A 282 0.54 -8.43 -9.60
CA PRO A 282 1.81 -9.17 -9.67
C PRO A 282 2.22 -9.85 -8.36
N THR A 283 1.94 -9.25 -7.21
CA THR A 283 2.28 -9.87 -5.90
C THR A 283 1.36 -11.04 -5.56
N VAL A 284 0.11 -11.03 -6.02
CA VAL A 284 -0.83 -12.16 -5.88
C VAL A 284 -0.41 -13.30 -6.81
N VAL A 285 -0.12 -12.99 -8.08
CA VAL A 285 0.36 -13.98 -9.06
C VAL A 285 1.68 -14.61 -8.60
N ALA A 286 2.61 -13.80 -8.07
CA ALA A 286 3.85 -14.31 -7.52
C ALA A 286 3.62 -15.24 -6.33
N ALA A 287 2.68 -14.92 -5.42
CA ALA A 287 2.37 -15.81 -4.30
C ALA A 287 1.78 -17.14 -4.76
N ILE A 288 0.93 -17.15 -5.78
CA ILE A 288 0.41 -18.37 -6.41
C ILE A 288 1.58 -19.22 -6.96
N ASN A 289 2.52 -18.59 -7.66
CA ASN A 289 3.69 -19.29 -8.21
C ASN A 289 4.62 -19.88 -7.13
N PHE A 290 4.70 -19.25 -5.95
CA PHE A 290 5.47 -19.76 -4.82
C PHE A 290 4.72 -20.81 -4.00
N ASP A 291 3.44 -21.06 -4.26
CA ASP A 291 2.68 -22.11 -3.61
C ASP A 291 2.96 -23.47 -4.24
N ARG A 292 3.76 -24.27 -3.52
CA ARG A 292 4.15 -25.62 -3.93
C ARG A 292 3.04 -26.67 -3.74
N THR A 293 1.88 -26.28 -3.20
CA THR A 293 0.72 -27.15 -3.00
C THR A 293 -0.38 -26.97 -4.04
N ALA A 294 -0.24 -25.96 -4.92
CA ALA A 294 -1.17 -25.78 -6.02
C ALA A 294 -1.09 -26.97 -7.00
N PRO A 295 -2.25 -27.49 -7.50
CA PRO A 295 -2.25 -28.37 -8.65
C PRO A 295 -1.58 -27.66 -9.83
N LEU A 296 -0.77 -28.37 -10.60
CA LEU A 296 -0.28 -27.85 -11.88
C LEU A 296 -1.50 -27.52 -12.76
N ALA A 297 -1.64 -26.24 -13.11
CA ALA A 297 -2.53 -25.82 -14.18
C ALA A 297 -1.86 -26.07 -15.54
#